data_AF-A0A0C9VBL6-F1
#
_entry.id   AF-A0A0C9VBL6-F1
#
_cell.length_a   1.000
_cell.length_b   1.000
_cell.length_c   1.000
_cell.angle_alpha   90.00
_cell.angle_beta   90.00
_cell.angle_gamma   90.00
#
_symmetry.space_group_name_H-M   'P 1'
#
loop_
_entity.id
_entity.type
_entity.pdbx_description
1 polymer ?
#
loop_
_entity_poly.entity_id
_entity_poly.type
_entity_poly.pdbx_seq_one_letter_code
_entity_poly.pdbx_strand_id
1 'polypeptide(L)'
;MGRPKKYETDGERRRAQQKQKHEWATRNQEYVRKQALRRYHSQKHLKPPRKYVKPKYSRAPLLPASRIKHIRRPCLHLNHETNLNRAMTALWKRATHDFFEHDGSTVLVHLYSHFIQVAHTHQGEEGVNMLNDLHLHVVDATKEAARICEEATRRDPGCIGEAFRCAKSLCRNIECVEKFYWESLVWYKSVGLEILQKKVFEGALVWTFWL
;
A
#
# COMPACT_ATOMS: atom_id res chain seq x y z
N MET A 1 6.06 58.27 17.76
CA MET A 1 6.80 57.03 17.44
C MET A 1 5.91 55.82 17.68
N GLY A 2 5.33 55.22 16.63
CA GLY A 2 4.48 54.03 16.77
C GLY A 2 5.31 52.77 17.01
N ARG A 3 4.87 51.87 17.90
CA ARG A 3 5.55 50.58 18.11
C ARG A 3 5.51 49.74 16.82
N PRO A 4 6.61 49.09 16.41
CA PRO A 4 6.63 48.24 15.22
C PRO A 4 5.60 47.11 15.33
N LYS A 5 4.79 46.91 14.29
CA LYS A 5 3.91 45.74 14.20
C LYS A 5 4.76 44.50 13.98
N LYS A 6 4.71 43.56 14.92
CA LYS A 6 5.51 42.32 14.91
C LYS A 6 5.02 41.28 13.87
N TYR A 7 3.78 41.41 13.40
CA TYR A 7 3.15 40.52 12.42
C TYR A 7 2.29 41.36 11.49
N GLU A 8 2.29 41.04 10.20
CA GLU A 8 1.54 41.78 9.18
C GLU A 8 0.10 41.31 9.09
N THR A 9 -0.14 40.01 9.32
CA THR A 9 -1.48 39.40 9.26
C THR A 9 -1.90 38.72 10.56
N ASP A 10 -3.22 38.66 10.80
CA ASP A 10 -3.79 37.95 11.95
C ASP A 10 -3.53 36.44 11.92
N GLY A 11 -3.41 35.86 10.71
CA GLY A 11 -3.05 34.47 10.49
C GLY A 11 -1.62 34.17 10.95
N GLU A 12 -0.66 35.03 10.62
CA GLU A 12 0.73 34.91 11.07
C GLU A 12 0.85 35.01 12.59
N ARG A 13 0.13 35.96 13.20
CA ARG A 13 0.09 36.10 14.66
C ARG A 13 -0.39 34.83 15.34
N ARG A 14 -1.46 34.19 14.83
CA ARG A 14 -1.99 32.92 15.38
C ARG A 14 -1.01 31.76 15.19
N ARG A 15 -0.40 31.64 14.01
CA ARG A 15 0.61 30.60 13.71
C ARG A 15 1.85 30.75 14.59
N ALA A 16 2.35 31.97 14.78
CA ALA A 16 3.48 32.26 15.64
C ALA A 16 3.18 31.91 17.11
N GLN A 17 1.99 32.25 17.61
CA GLN A 17 1.55 31.87 18.96
C GLN A 17 1.41 30.35 19.12
N GLN A 18 0.87 29.65 18.11
CA GLN A 18 0.77 28.19 18.13
C GLN A 18 2.15 27.54 18.12
N LYS A 19 3.06 28.02 17.28
CA LYS A 19 4.45 27.55 17.21
C LYS A 19 5.16 27.75 18.56
N GLN A 20 5.07 28.94 19.15
CA GLN A 20 5.65 29.23 20.46
C GLN A 20 5.07 28.35 21.57
N LYS A 21 3.75 28.11 21.57
CA LYS A 21 3.10 27.19 22.51
C LYS A 21 3.58 25.75 22.33
N HIS A 22 3.76 25.31 21.09
CA HIS A 22 4.25 23.98 20.77
C HIS A 22 5.71 23.80 21.21
N GLU A 23 6.59 24.73 20.86
CA GLU A 23 8.00 24.71 21.29
C GLU A 23 8.14 24.73 22.82
N TRP A 24 7.34 25.55 23.50
CA TRP A 24 7.31 25.57 24.95
C TRP A 24 6.83 24.23 25.53
N ALA A 25 5.78 23.64 24.96
CA ALA A 25 5.27 22.33 25.40
C ALA A 25 6.27 21.20 25.18
N THR A 26 7.02 21.24 24.08
CA THR A 26 8.08 20.27 23.76
C THR A 26 9.28 20.41 24.71
N ARG A 27 9.64 21.63 25.13
CA ARG A 27 10.67 21.83 26.16
C ARG A 27 10.21 21.48 27.57
N ASN A 28 8.89 21.51 27.83
CA ASN A 28 8.29 21.29 29.16
C ASN A 28 7.38 20.05 29.19
N GLN A 29 7.76 18.98 28.51
CA GLN A 29 6.93 17.78 28.34
C GLN A 29 6.44 17.19 29.66
N GLU A 30 7.30 17.11 30.68
CA GLU A 30 6.92 16.58 31.99
C GLU A 30 5.85 17.42 32.68
N TYR A 31 5.97 18.75 32.60
CA TYR A 31 5.00 19.67 33.18
C TYR A 31 3.63 19.53 32.48
N VAL A 32 3.64 19.46 31.15
CA VAL A 32 2.42 19.25 30.35
C VAL A 32 1.77 17.92 30.69
N ARG A 33 2.57 16.85 30.84
CA ARG A 33 2.09 15.51 31.24
C ARG A 33 1.46 15.53 32.65
N LYS A 34 2.13 16.14 33.63
CA LYS A 34 1.61 16.26 35.01
C LYS A 34 0.30 17.06 35.05
N GLN A 35 0.20 18.15 34.31
CA GLN A 35 -1.03 18.95 34.21
C GLN A 35 -2.16 18.20 33.51
N ALA A 36 -1.87 17.46 32.43
CA ALA A 36 -2.85 16.63 31.74
C ALA A 36 -3.40 15.53 32.66
N LEU A 37 -2.54 14.88 33.44
CA LEU A 37 -2.95 13.88 34.43
C LEU A 37 -3.81 14.51 35.54
N ARG A 38 -3.43 15.69 36.07
CA ARG A 38 -4.24 16.41 37.05
C ARG A 38 -5.65 16.71 36.53
N ARG A 39 -5.77 17.19 35.28
CA ARG A 39 -7.07 17.43 34.61
C ARG A 39 -7.87 16.14 34.43
N TYR A 40 -7.21 15.03 34.10
CA TYR A 40 -7.86 13.74 33.96
C TYR A 40 -8.43 13.26 35.29
N HIS A 41 -7.63 13.30 36.36
CA HIS A 41 -8.06 12.90 37.69
C HIS A 41 -9.16 13.79 38.27
N SER A 42 -9.08 15.12 38.06
CA SER A 42 -10.12 16.04 38.54
C SER A 42 -11.47 15.85 37.82
N GLN A 43 -11.45 15.36 36.57
CA GLN A 43 -12.65 15.12 35.77
C GLN A 43 -13.09 13.65 35.74
N LYS A 44 -12.34 12.74 36.38
CA LYS A 44 -12.58 11.28 36.35
C LYS A 44 -13.95 10.91 36.93
N HIS A 45 -14.39 11.62 37.97
CA HIS A 45 -15.64 11.35 38.67
C HIS A 45 -16.85 12.13 38.13
N LEU A 46 -16.63 13.15 37.30
CA LEU A 46 -17.67 14.05 36.82
C LEU A 46 -18.25 13.65 35.46
N LYS A 47 -17.67 12.65 34.77
CA LYS A 47 -18.14 12.22 33.46
C LYS A 47 -18.94 10.93 33.62
N PRO A 48 -20.26 10.92 33.32
CA PRO A 48 -20.97 9.66 33.15
C PRO A 48 -20.23 8.81 32.10
N PRO A 49 -20.24 7.47 32.23
CA PRO A 49 -19.57 6.60 31.27
C PRO A 49 -20.00 7.00 29.87
N ARG A 50 -19.02 7.30 28.99
CA ARG A 50 -19.30 7.68 27.60
C ARG A 50 -20.20 6.59 27.01
N LYS A 51 -21.51 6.85 26.94
CA LYS A 51 -22.40 6.04 26.11
C LYS A 51 -21.82 6.15 24.71
N TYR A 52 -21.42 5.01 24.16
CA TYR A 52 -20.91 4.92 22.80
C TYR A 52 -22.06 5.24 21.85
N VAL A 53 -22.31 6.53 21.61
CA VAL A 53 -23.21 6.98 20.57
C VAL A 53 -22.41 6.86 19.29
N LYS A 54 -22.72 5.84 18.47
CA LYS A 54 -22.21 5.75 17.10
C LYS A 54 -22.38 7.13 16.46
N PRO A 55 -21.32 7.77 15.95
CA PRO A 55 -21.47 9.08 15.33
C PRO A 55 -22.45 8.95 14.16
N LYS A 56 -23.60 9.64 14.26
CA LYS A 56 -24.42 9.93 13.08
C LYS A 56 -23.54 10.80 12.18
N TYR A 57 -23.09 10.21 11.08
CA TYR A 57 -22.30 10.86 10.06
C TYR A 57 -23.04 12.11 9.54
N SER A 58 -22.72 13.28 10.08
CA SER A 58 -22.87 14.53 9.32
C SER A 58 -21.68 14.62 8.35
N ARG A 59 -21.74 13.83 7.29
CA ARG A 59 -20.86 14.02 6.13
C ARG A 59 -21.36 15.25 5.39
N ALA A 60 -20.60 16.34 5.47
CA ALA A 60 -20.57 17.27 4.35
C ALA A 60 -20.31 16.44 3.07
N PRO A 61 -20.95 16.73 1.94
CA PRO A 61 -20.71 16.02 0.71
C PRO A 61 -19.28 16.32 0.26
N LEU A 62 -18.33 15.48 0.68
CA LEU A 62 -17.08 15.31 -0.01
C LEU A 62 -17.48 14.77 -1.38
N LEU A 63 -17.21 15.55 -2.43
CA LEU A 63 -17.23 15.09 -3.80
C LEU A 63 -16.58 13.70 -3.81
N PRO A 64 -17.21 12.67 -4.40
CA PRO A 64 -16.61 11.36 -4.45
C PRO A 64 -15.32 11.52 -5.27
N ALA A 65 -14.18 11.54 -4.58
CA ALA A 65 -12.97 11.03 -5.20
C ALA A 65 -13.39 9.70 -5.80
N SER A 66 -13.19 9.55 -7.10
CA SER A 66 -13.37 8.32 -7.86
C SER A 66 -12.43 7.27 -7.26
N ARG A 67 -12.80 6.77 -6.07
CA ARG A 67 -12.10 5.73 -5.36
C ARG A 67 -12.42 4.48 -6.15
N ILE A 68 -11.55 4.18 -7.10
CA ILE A 68 -11.55 2.90 -7.80
C ILE A 68 -11.54 1.86 -6.67
N LYS A 69 -12.64 1.11 -6.60
CA LYS A 69 -12.81 0.10 -5.56
C LYS A 69 -11.97 -1.07 -6.06
N HIS A 70 -10.90 -1.41 -5.34
CA HIS A 70 -10.21 -2.68 -5.55
C HIS A 70 -11.25 -3.81 -5.72
N ILE A 71 -11.35 -4.35 -6.94
CA ILE A 71 -12.33 -5.38 -7.27
C ILE A 71 -11.74 -6.70 -6.77
N ARG A 72 -12.23 -7.19 -5.63
CA ARG A 72 -11.85 -8.52 -5.14
C ARG A 72 -12.22 -9.55 -6.22
N ARG A 73 -11.22 -10.21 -6.79
CA ARG A 73 -11.44 -11.29 -7.74
C ARG A 73 -11.89 -12.56 -7.00
N PRO A 74 -12.70 -13.42 -7.62
CA PRO A 74 -13.10 -14.68 -7.00
C PRO A 74 -11.88 -15.49 -6.58
N CYS A 75 -11.86 -15.94 -5.33
CA CYS A 75 -10.81 -16.82 -4.82
C CYS A 75 -10.92 -18.19 -5.49
N LEU A 76 -9.79 -18.78 -5.87
CA LEU A 76 -9.75 -20.17 -6.32
C LEU A 76 -10.19 -21.10 -5.17
N HIS A 77 -11.25 -21.89 -5.40
CA HIS A 77 -11.63 -22.99 -4.53
C HIS A 77 -10.75 -24.20 -4.89
N LEU A 78 -9.78 -24.51 -4.03
CA LEU A 78 -8.91 -25.66 -4.19
C LEU A 78 -9.47 -26.84 -3.41
N ASN A 79 -9.69 -27.96 -4.10
CA ASN A 79 -10.02 -29.26 -3.52
C ASN A 79 -9.13 -30.34 -4.17
N HIS A 80 -9.26 -31.60 -3.75
CA HIS A 80 -8.46 -32.71 -4.26
C HIS A 80 -8.69 -33.00 -5.77
N GLU A 81 -9.86 -32.68 -6.30
CA GLU A 81 -10.22 -32.84 -7.72
C GLU A 81 -9.74 -31.68 -8.61
N THR A 82 -9.31 -30.58 -7.99
CA THR A 82 -8.92 -29.38 -8.74
C THR A 82 -7.68 -29.68 -9.58
N ASN A 83 -7.73 -29.34 -10.86
CA ASN A 83 -6.55 -29.40 -11.72
C ASN A 83 -5.60 -28.25 -11.35
N LEU A 84 -4.50 -28.59 -10.66
CA LEU A 84 -3.52 -27.60 -10.18
C LEU A 84 -2.88 -26.81 -11.33
N ASN A 85 -2.63 -27.44 -12.48
CA ASN A 85 -2.05 -26.74 -13.63
C ASN A 85 -3.00 -25.64 -14.13
N ARG A 86 -4.29 -25.95 -14.24
CA ARG A 86 -5.31 -24.95 -14.62
C ARG A 86 -5.41 -23.82 -13.58
N ALA A 87 -5.35 -24.15 -12.29
CA ALA A 87 -5.38 -23.16 -11.21
C ALA A 87 -4.14 -22.25 -11.26
N MET A 88 -2.95 -22.83 -11.47
CA MET A 88 -1.69 -22.11 -11.62
C MET A 88 -1.71 -21.14 -12.82
N THR A 89 -2.15 -21.61 -13.99
CA THR A 89 -2.26 -20.75 -15.18
C THR A 89 -3.28 -19.63 -14.98
N ALA A 90 -4.43 -19.92 -14.37
CA ALA A 90 -5.44 -18.90 -14.09
C ALA A 90 -4.91 -17.85 -13.10
N LEU A 91 -4.14 -18.28 -12.11
CA LEU A 91 -3.54 -17.38 -11.13
C LEU A 91 -2.43 -16.52 -11.76
N TRP A 92 -1.59 -17.10 -12.62
CA TRP A 92 -0.56 -16.35 -13.36
C TRP A 92 -1.19 -15.26 -14.22
N LYS A 93 -2.18 -15.63 -15.05
CA LYS A 93 -2.96 -14.68 -15.86
C LYS A 93 -3.57 -13.55 -15.04
N ARG A 94 -3.96 -13.84 -13.79
CA ARG A 94 -4.53 -12.85 -12.90
C ARG A 94 -3.49 -11.86 -12.37
N ALA A 95 -2.27 -12.32 -12.10
CA ALA A 95 -1.19 -11.50 -11.58
C ALA A 95 -0.53 -10.64 -12.67
N THR A 96 -0.45 -11.15 -13.91
CA THR A 96 0.30 -10.51 -15.00
C THR A 96 -0.58 -9.97 -16.12
N HIS A 97 -1.90 -10.14 -16.02
CA HIS A 97 -2.88 -9.64 -17.00
C HIS A 97 -2.55 -10.09 -18.43
N ASP A 98 -2.33 -9.16 -19.35
CA ASP A 98 -2.08 -9.43 -20.76
C ASP A 98 -0.67 -9.98 -21.03
N PHE A 99 0.21 -9.96 -20.02
CA PHE A 99 1.61 -10.38 -20.14
C PHE A 99 1.85 -11.80 -19.63
N PHE A 100 0.80 -12.62 -19.53
CA PHE A 100 0.87 -13.97 -18.98
C PHE A 100 1.69 -14.96 -19.82
N GLU A 101 1.98 -14.62 -21.08
CA GLU A 101 2.82 -15.43 -21.97
C GLU A 101 4.30 -15.38 -21.56
N HIS A 102 4.68 -14.34 -20.81
CA HIS A 102 6.01 -14.18 -20.25
C HIS A 102 6.08 -14.82 -18.87
N ASP A 103 7.26 -15.32 -18.50
CA ASP A 103 7.52 -15.98 -17.22
C ASP A 103 8.67 -15.31 -16.45
N GLY A 104 8.72 -15.56 -15.14
CA GLY A 104 9.83 -15.15 -14.28
C GLY A 104 10.18 -13.67 -14.38
N SER A 105 11.43 -13.36 -14.72
CA SER A 105 11.95 -12.00 -14.84
C SER A 105 11.55 -11.30 -16.14
N THR A 106 11.18 -12.05 -17.19
CA THR A 106 10.88 -11.46 -18.50
C THR A 106 9.58 -10.62 -18.46
N VAL A 107 8.60 -11.06 -17.67
CA VAL A 107 7.34 -10.33 -17.50
C VAL A 107 7.53 -8.96 -16.85
N LEU A 108 8.58 -8.79 -16.04
CA LEU A 108 8.84 -7.55 -15.30
C LEU A 108 9.12 -6.37 -16.24
N VAL A 109 9.75 -6.61 -17.39
CA VAL A 109 10.02 -5.58 -18.40
C VAL A 109 8.70 -5.03 -18.94
N HIS A 110 7.77 -5.92 -19.28
CA HIS A 110 6.46 -5.54 -19.81
C HIS A 110 5.59 -4.86 -18.76
N LEU A 111 5.60 -5.37 -17.53
CA LEU A 111 4.90 -4.74 -16.41
C LEU A 111 5.44 -3.35 -16.09
N TYR A 112 6.75 -3.13 -16.24
CA TYR A 112 7.34 -1.80 -16.11
C TYR A 112 6.89 -0.85 -17.20
N SER A 113 6.90 -1.25 -18.47
CA SER A 113 6.36 -0.43 -19.57
C SER A 113 4.89 -0.05 -19.31
N HIS A 114 4.08 -1.01 -18.88
CA HIS A 114 2.68 -0.78 -18.52
C HIS A 114 2.54 0.15 -17.31
N PHE A 115 3.34 -0.03 -16.26
CA PHE A 115 3.37 0.85 -15.09
C PHE A 115 3.64 2.30 -15.50
N ILE A 116 4.66 2.52 -16.33
CA ILE A 116 5.04 3.85 -16.82
C ILE A 116 3.91 4.46 -17.64
N GLN A 117 3.26 3.67 -18.50
CA GLN A 117 2.11 4.14 -19.28
C GLN A 117 0.97 4.59 -18.35
N VAL A 118 0.57 3.78 -17.37
CA VAL A 118 -0.48 4.13 -16.41
C VAL A 118 -0.12 5.40 -15.63
N ALA A 119 1.13 5.52 -15.17
CA ALA A 119 1.60 6.68 -14.44
C ALA A 119 1.65 7.97 -15.28
N HIS A 120 1.87 7.86 -16.60
CA HIS A 120 1.79 8.98 -17.53
C HIS A 120 0.36 9.38 -17.85
N THR A 121 -0.52 8.40 -18.10
CA THR A 121 -1.93 8.64 -18.47
C THR A 121 -2.73 9.18 -17.28
N HIS A 122 -2.46 8.68 -16.07
CA HIS A 122 -3.16 9.07 -14.85
C HIS A 122 -2.14 9.67 -13.87
N GLN A 123 -2.08 11.00 -13.79
CA GLN A 123 -1.13 11.69 -12.93
C GLN A 123 -1.68 11.91 -11.51
N GLY A 124 -0.77 12.04 -10.54
CA GLY A 124 -1.14 12.38 -9.16
C GLY A 124 -1.89 11.26 -8.44
N GLU A 125 -2.93 11.61 -7.68
CA GLU A 125 -3.63 10.66 -6.80
C GLU A 125 -4.35 9.55 -7.58
N GLU A 126 -4.84 9.83 -8.78
CA GLU A 126 -5.53 8.85 -9.62
C GLU A 126 -4.60 7.72 -10.07
N GLY A 127 -3.42 8.06 -10.59
CA GLY A 127 -2.39 7.09 -10.96
C GLY A 127 -1.92 6.27 -9.76
N VAL A 128 -1.68 6.94 -8.62
CA VAL A 128 -1.33 6.24 -7.37
C VAL A 128 -2.40 5.22 -6.97
N ASN A 129 -3.69 5.58 -7.09
CA ASN A 129 -4.78 4.67 -6.74
C ASN A 129 -4.86 3.48 -7.70
N MET A 130 -4.74 3.71 -9.02
CA MET A 130 -4.73 2.63 -10.01
C MET A 130 -3.56 1.66 -9.80
N LEU A 131 -2.36 2.20 -9.59
CA LEU A 131 -1.17 1.39 -9.33
C LEU A 131 -1.27 0.62 -8.01
N ASN A 132 -1.88 1.23 -6.99
CA ASN A 132 -2.15 0.56 -5.72
C ASN A 132 -3.18 -0.57 -5.89
N ASP A 133 -4.20 -0.41 -6.74
CA ASP A 133 -5.15 -1.48 -7.05
C ASP A 133 -4.49 -2.65 -7.79
N LEU A 134 -3.59 -2.37 -8.74
CA LEU A 134 -2.77 -3.39 -9.39
C LEU A 134 -1.91 -4.15 -8.38
N HIS A 135 -1.24 -3.43 -7.47
CA HIS A 135 -0.46 -4.05 -6.41
C HIS A 135 -1.33 -4.96 -5.52
N LEU A 136 -2.52 -4.50 -5.11
CA LEU A 136 -3.44 -5.29 -4.28
C LEU A 136 -3.91 -6.58 -4.98
N HIS A 137 -4.13 -6.55 -6.30
CA HIS A 137 -4.46 -7.75 -7.07
C HIS A 137 -3.36 -8.80 -7.02
N VAL A 138 -2.10 -8.36 -7.10
CA VAL A 138 -0.95 -9.27 -7.02
C VAL A 138 -0.77 -9.80 -5.60
N VAL A 139 -0.96 -8.97 -4.56
CA VAL A 139 -0.94 -9.40 -3.15
C VAL A 139 -1.97 -10.51 -2.89
N ASP A 140 -3.18 -10.39 -3.43
CA ASP A 140 -4.18 -11.45 -3.32
C ASP A 140 -3.81 -12.69 -4.16
N ALA A 141 -3.10 -12.53 -5.28
CA ALA A 141 -2.52 -13.63 -6.03
C ALA A 141 -1.42 -14.37 -5.27
N THR A 142 -0.54 -13.67 -4.54
CA THR A 142 0.50 -14.29 -3.71
C THR A 142 -0.10 -15.20 -2.64
N LYS A 143 -1.16 -14.73 -1.96
CA LYS A 143 -1.89 -15.54 -0.96
C LYS A 143 -2.51 -16.80 -1.56
N GLU A 144 -3.05 -16.71 -2.77
CA GLU A 144 -3.61 -17.88 -3.46
C GLU A 144 -2.52 -18.82 -4.00
N ALA A 145 -1.37 -18.29 -4.40
CA ALA A 145 -0.22 -19.09 -4.82
C ALA A 145 0.27 -19.96 -3.65
N ALA A 146 0.34 -19.39 -2.44
CA ALA A 146 0.67 -20.13 -1.23
C ALA A 146 -0.30 -21.30 -1.00
N ARG A 147 -1.61 -21.09 -1.17
CA ARG A 147 -2.61 -22.17 -1.05
C ARG A 147 -2.45 -23.27 -2.11
N ILE A 148 -2.10 -22.90 -3.36
CA ILE A 148 -1.78 -23.86 -4.41
C ILE A 148 -0.55 -24.68 -4.01
N CYS A 149 0.48 -24.05 -3.44
CA CYS A 149 1.68 -24.72 -2.98
C CYS A 149 1.39 -25.68 -1.81
N GLU A 150 0.57 -25.25 -0.84
CA GLU A 150 0.09 -26.10 0.27
C GLU A 150 -0.71 -27.30 -0.24
N GLU A 151 -1.59 -27.10 -1.22
CA GLU A 151 -2.35 -28.19 -1.85
C GLU A 151 -1.43 -29.15 -2.60
N ALA A 152 -0.47 -28.64 -3.37
CA ALA A 152 0.51 -29.46 -4.07
C ALA A 152 1.35 -30.30 -3.09
N THR A 153 1.76 -29.70 -1.96
CA THR A 153 2.46 -30.39 -0.87
C THR A 153 1.58 -31.46 -0.22
N ARG A 154 0.27 -31.21 -0.08
CA ARG A 154 -0.66 -32.21 0.46
C ARG A 154 -0.81 -33.43 -0.45
N ARG A 155 -0.84 -33.20 -1.77
CA ARG A 155 -0.94 -34.28 -2.77
C ARG A 155 0.37 -35.03 -2.97
N ASP A 156 1.49 -34.33 -2.80
CA ASP A 156 2.83 -34.91 -2.83
C ASP A 156 3.66 -34.42 -1.61
N PRO A 157 3.55 -35.11 -0.46
CA PRO A 157 4.31 -34.76 0.74
C PRO A 157 5.83 -34.86 0.55
N GLY A 158 6.27 -35.65 -0.42
CA GLY A 158 7.69 -35.80 -0.76
C GLY A 158 8.29 -34.55 -1.41
N CYS A 159 7.45 -33.64 -1.93
CA CYS A 159 7.88 -32.40 -2.58
C CYS A 159 8.81 -32.62 -3.80
N ILE A 160 8.67 -33.76 -4.48
CA ILE A 160 9.55 -34.19 -5.59
C ILE A 160 8.84 -34.04 -6.94
N GLY A 161 7.51 -34.15 -6.93
CA GLY A 161 6.64 -34.12 -8.07
C GLY A 161 6.71 -32.82 -8.85
N GLU A 162 6.42 -32.92 -10.14
CA GLU A 162 6.39 -31.79 -11.06
C GLU A 162 5.39 -30.71 -10.61
N ALA A 163 4.19 -31.11 -10.17
CA ALA A 163 3.17 -30.17 -9.69
C ALA A 163 3.67 -29.31 -8.51
N PHE A 164 4.41 -29.88 -7.56
CA PHE A 164 5.01 -29.13 -6.46
C PHE A 164 6.08 -28.15 -6.96
N ARG A 165 6.97 -28.61 -7.85
CA ARG A 165 8.03 -27.75 -8.44
C ARG A 165 7.42 -26.58 -9.22
N CYS A 166 6.38 -26.83 -10.01
CA CYS A 166 5.64 -25.80 -10.74
C CYS A 166 4.95 -24.82 -9.79
N ALA A 167 4.28 -25.31 -8.74
CA ALA A 167 3.62 -24.45 -7.75
C ALA A 167 4.63 -23.56 -7.02
N LYS A 168 5.79 -24.11 -6.64
CA LYS A 168 6.87 -23.35 -5.99
C LYS A 168 7.47 -22.30 -6.93
N SER A 169 7.66 -22.64 -8.21
CA SER A 169 8.11 -21.70 -9.23
C SER A 169 7.11 -20.56 -9.41
N LEU A 170 5.81 -20.88 -9.48
CA LEU A 170 4.74 -19.89 -9.57
C LEU A 170 4.73 -18.93 -8.37
N CYS A 171 4.86 -19.44 -7.13
CA CYS A 171 4.95 -18.59 -5.95
C CYS A 171 6.07 -17.57 -6.07
N ARG A 172 7.28 -18.02 -6.44
CA ARG A 172 8.44 -17.14 -6.64
C ARG A 172 8.16 -16.09 -7.70
N ASN A 173 7.59 -16.48 -8.83
CA ASN A 173 7.29 -15.55 -9.92
C ASN A 173 6.25 -14.49 -9.51
N ILE A 174 5.20 -14.89 -8.78
CA ILE A 174 4.18 -13.94 -8.29
C ILE A 174 4.77 -13.01 -7.21
N GLU A 175 5.61 -13.52 -6.31
CA GLU A 175 6.34 -12.71 -5.34
C GLU A 175 7.25 -11.68 -6.04
N CYS A 176 7.90 -12.07 -7.14
CA CYS A 176 8.69 -11.14 -7.96
C CYS A 176 7.84 -9.98 -8.49
N VAL A 177 6.66 -10.30 -9.05
CA VAL A 177 5.72 -9.32 -9.55
C VAL A 177 5.20 -8.43 -8.41
N GLU A 178 4.93 -9.00 -7.23
CA GLU A 178 4.44 -8.25 -6.07
C GLU A 178 5.45 -7.18 -5.62
N LYS A 179 6.71 -7.59 -5.42
CA LYS A 179 7.75 -6.66 -4.99
C LYS A 179 8.01 -5.60 -6.05
N PHE A 180 7.98 -5.94 -7.33
CA PHE A 180 8.08 -4.96 -8.40
C PHE A 180 7.02 -3.85 -8.25
N TYR A 181 5.76 -4.22 -8.09
CA TYR A 181 4.69 -3.25 -7.92
C TYR A 181 4.84 -2.43 -6.63
N TRP A 182 5.25 -3.08 -5.54
CA TRP A 182 5.48 -2.41 -4.27
C TRP A 182 6.61 -1.37 -4.37
N GLU A 183 7.77 -1.75 -4.87
CA GLU A 183 8.93 -0.86 -5.02
C GLU A 183 8.58 0.30 -5.96
N SER A 184 8.01 0.00 -7.13
CA SER A 184 7.64 1.02 -8.12
C SER A 184 6.64 2.03 -7.54
N LEU A 185 5.67 1.55 -6.75
CA LEU A 185 4.69 2.42 -6.08
C LEU A 185 5.33 3.28 -4.98
N VAL A 186 6.26 2.74 -4.20
CA VAL A 186 6.99 3.49 -3.16
C VAL A 186 7.83 4.60 -3.78
N TRP A 187 8.58 4.29 -4.84
CA TRP A 187 9.39 5.27 -5.56
C TRP A 187 8.52 6.32 -6.26
N TYR A 188 7.45 5.91 -6.93
CA TYR A 188 6.53 6.86 -7.56
C TYR A 188 5.92 7.83 -6.55
N LYS A 189 5.53 7.35 -5.35
CA LYS A 189 5.03 8.20 -4.26
C LYS A 189 6.08 9.15 -3.67
N SER A 190 7.35 8.75 -3.63
CA SER A 190 8.40 9.51 -2.95
C SER A 190 9.08 10.55 -3.85
N VAL A 191 9.34 10.21 -5.11
CA VAL A 191 10.12 11.05 -6.02
C VAL A 191 9.41 11.39 -7.34
N GLY A 192 8.23 10.80 -7.60
CA GLY A 192 7.49 11.02 -8.84
C GLY A 192 8.06 10.28 -10.05
N LEU A 193 7.36 10.37 -11.18
CA LEU A 193 7.64 9.56 -12.39
C LEU A 193 9.00 9.86 -13.02
N GLU A 194 9.36 11.14 -13.14
CA GLU A 194 10.56 11.57 -13.85
C GLU A 194 11.84 11.08 -13.15
N ILE A 195 11.87 11.20 -11.82
CA ILE A 195 13.00 10.72 -11.02
C ILE A 195 13.01 9.19 -10.99
N LEU A 196 11.84 8.54 -10.91
CA LEU A 196 11.72 7.08 -11.00
C LEU A 196 12.32 6.57 -12.32
N GLN A 197 11.93 7.14 -13.46
CA GLN A 197 12.47 6.74 -14.78
C GLN A 197 13.98 6.90 -14.83
N LYS A 198 14.49 8.05 -14.36
CA LYS A 198 15.94 8.29 -14.29
C LYS A 198 16.65 7.26 -13.41
N LYS A 199 16.08 6.89 -12.26
CA LYS A 199 16.64 5.88 -11.34
C LYS A 199 16.63 4.48 -11.92
N VAL A 200 15.64 4.13 -12.76
CA VAL A 200 15.64 2.86 -13.50
C VAL A 200 16.75 2.85 -14.55
N PHE A 201 16.92 3.91 -15.32
CA PHE A 201 18.01 4.01 -16.32
C PHE A 201 19.40 4.01 -15.67
N GLU A 202 19.53 4.58 -14.47
CA GLU A 202 20.76 4.52 -13.67
C GLU A 202 21.02 3.13 -13.05
N GLY A 203 20.11 2.16 -13.23
CA GLY A 203 20.19 0.85 -12.59
C GLY A 203 20.03 0.89 -11.07
N ALA A 204 19.58 2.02 -10.51
CA ALA A 204 19.39 2.20 -9.07
C ALA A 204 18.14 1.47 -8.55
N LEU A 205 17.16 1.26 -9.43
CA LEU A 205 16.18 0.19 -9.27
C LEU A 205 16.83 -1.12 -9.70
N VAL A 206 17.75 -1.56 -8.84
CA VAL A 206 18.21 -2.93 -8.84
C VAL A 206 16.98 -3.72 -8.44
N TRP A 207 16.35 -4.39 -9.40
CA TRP A 207 15.48 -5.52 -9.12
C TRP A 207 16.22 -6.38 -8.10
N THR A 208 15.83 -6.30 -6.82
CA THR A 208 16.49 -7.00 -5.70
C THR A 208 16.16 -8.50 -5.75
N PHE A 209 16.33 -9.07 -6.94
CA PHE A 209 15.99 -10.43 -7.36
C PHE A 209 17.14 -11.14 -8.04
N TRP A 210 18.29 -10.49 -8.19
CA TRP A 210 19.55 -11.18 -8.45
C TRP A 210 20.32 -11.30 -7.13
N LEU A 211 19.92 -12.29 -6.33
CA LEU A 211 20.74 -13.23 -5.54
C LEU A 211 19.83 -14.14 -4.70
#